data_AF-A0A923PFK2-F1
#
_entry.id   AF-A0A923PFK2-F1
#
_cell.length_a   1.000
_cell.length_b   1.000
_cell.length_c   1.000
_cell.angle_alpha   90.00
_cell.angle_beta   90.00
_cell.angle_gamma   90.00
#
_symmetry.space_group_name_H-M   'P 1'
#
loop_
_entity.id
_entity.type
_entity.pdbx_description
1 polymer ?
#
loop_
_entity_poly.entity_id
_entity_poly.type
_entity_poly.pdbx_seq_one_letter_code
_entity_poly.pdbx_strand_id
1 'polypeptide(L)'
;MKTIVPACFSLLCLVIGISACEVETEFVTGESVELRFSTDTLTFDTVFTARGSATRLMKVYNDAEQPVMIDRIRVEGASGVNFIFNVDGTQGPTAEDIIIWGNDSIFVFVEVEVDPTEPENVSPFIVDDRLIFETGTVQEEVVLLAFGQNANYLNGFNRGSFARISCDNAVVTLPQDLPTVIYGSLFIDSCTVRALAGTRIYFHGGVQRNEQVGGNGFFNDGFLFTQPNGRIELLGTLENPVILRTDRLEAEFQDEPAKYRGLILGPGSTGNRLEYTQLLNAIVGITVDSLAEVTVSNSTIAFSGGPAISAYQARVTVSNSVFHSNFGNAIQFIKGGSLTMDHSTIANYGVDASGLVLTNFNCDENGENCLAAPFRARISNSIISGSRGNELIFLDIFNGDEPGGFDVRIDNSVVRTDQDFLDSQDGLFADFYTAICRGCHNLNFSDPLFLSLEMDDYRLDTMSVARDLGVFLPAFPVDILGKPREGGMVDAGAFEF
;
A
#
# COMPACT_ATOMS: atom_id res chain seq x y z
N MET A 1 -47.17 -22.33 -87.24
CA MET A 1 -47.27 -21.88 -85.83
C MET A 1 -46.00 -21.10 -85.50
N LYS A 2 -46.12 -19.77 -85.36
CA LYS A 2 -44.98 -18.84 -85.19
C LYS A 2 -44.55 -18.74 -83.71
N THR A 3 -43.29 -19.09 -83.47
CA THR A 3 -42.32 -18.41 -82.57
C THR A 3 -42.86 -17.64 -81.35
N ILE A 4 -42.97 -18.30 -80.20
CA ILE A 4 -43.01 -17.66 -78.85
C ILE A 4 -41.81 -18.11 -77.98
N VAL A 5 -41.03 -19.10 -78.42
CA VAL A 5 -40.02 -19.77 -77.60
C VAL A 5 -38.75 -18.94 -77.27
N PRO A 6 -38.20 -18.05 -78.12
CA PRO A 6 -36.91 -17.43 -77.81
C PRO A 6 -37.01 -16.25 -76.81
N ALA A 7 -38.18 -15.61 -76.71
CA ALA A 7 -38.38 -14.49 -75.78
C ALA A 7 -38.53 -14.97 -74.32
N CYS A 8 -39.12 -16.14 -74.11
CA CYS A 8 -39.33 -16.71 -72.77
C CYS A 8 -38.03 -17.22 -72.14
N PHE A 9 -37.11 -17.77 -72.96
CA PHE A 9 -35.81 -18.25 -72.49
C PHE A 9 -34.85 -17.10 -72.15
N SER A 10 -34.87 -16.01 -72.92
CA SER A 10 -34.07 -14.82 -72.64
C SER A 10 -34.57 -14.04 -71.41
N LEU A 11 -35.88 -14.09 -71.11
CA LEU A 11 -36.45 -13.48 -69.90
C LEU A 11 -36.14 -14.33 -68.65
N LEU A 12 -36.13 -15.67 -68.77
CA LEU A 12 -35.76 -16.57 -67.69
C LEU A 12 -34.28 -16.45 -67.30
N CYS A 13 -33.37 -16.31 -68.27
CA CYS A 13 -31.95 -16.05 -67.99
C CYS A 13 -31.69 -14.66 -67.39
N LEU A 14 -32.52 -13.65 -67.69
CA LEU A 14 -32.41 -12.32 -67.09
C LEU A 14 -32.88 -12.31 -65.63
N VAL A 15 -33.89 -13.12 -65.29
CA VAL A 15 -34.41 -13.26 -63.91
C VAL A 15 -33.44 -14.03 -63.00
N ILE A 16 -32.67 -14.98 -63.54
CA ILE A 16 -31.63 -15.71 -62.79
C ILE A 16 -30.35 -14.86 -62.57
N GLY A 17 -30.17 -13.78 -63.34
CA GLY A 17 -29.03 -12.87 -63.21
C GLY A 17 -29.16 -11.82 -62.09
N ILE A 18 -30.33 -11.72 -61.43
CA ILE A 18 -30.60 -10.72 -60.38
C ILE A 18 -30.71 -11.32 -58.98
N SER A 19 -30.63 -12.64 -58.84
CA SER A 19 -30.41 -13.28 -57.54
C SER A 19 -28.93 -13.20 -57.18
N ALA A 20 -28.45 -12.00 -56.92
CA ALA A 20 -27.33 -11.83 -56.00
C ALA A 20 -27.83 -12.33 -54.65
N CYS A 21 -27.35 -13.50 -54.20
CA CYS A 21 -27.46 -13.88 -52.81
C CYS A 21 -26.67 -12.85 -52.01
N GLU A 22 -27.34 -11.82 -51.50
CA GLU A 22 -26.86 -11.17 -50.29
C GLU A 22 -27.09 -12.21 -49.20
N VAL A 23 -26.01 -12.87 -48.79
CA VAL A 23 -26.05 -13.73 -47.60
C VAL A 23 -26.29 -12.76 -46.46
N GLU A 24 -27.53 -12.66 -45.97
CA GLU A 24 -27.81 -12.03 -44.67
C GLU A 24 -26.94 -12.77 -43.66
N THR A 25 -25.84 -12.15 -43.30
CA THR A 25 -24.87 -12.73 -42.41
C THR A 25 -25.39 -12.41 -41.02
N GLU A 26 -26.03 -13.38 -40.37
CA GLU A 26 -26.42 -13.22 -38.98
C GLU A 26 -25.16 -13.20 -38.10
N PHE A 27 -24.96 -12.09 -37.39
CA PHE A 27 -23.90 -11.95 -36.42
C PHE A 27 -24.39 -12.41 -35.06
N VAL A 28 -23.53 -13.12 -34.33
CA VAL A 28 -23.75 -13.35 -32.91
C VAL A 28 -23.43 -12.05 -32.18
N THR A 29 -24.39 -11.56 -31.41
CA THR A 29 -24.30 -10.28 -30.68
C THR A 29 -24.69 -10.49 -29.22
N GLY A 30 -24.25 -9.59 -28.33
CA GLY A 30 -24.65 -9.60 -26.93
C GLY A 30 -24.01 -10.73 -26.12
N GLU A 31 -24.74 -11.28 -25.14
CA GLU A 31 -24.22 -12.20 -24.12
C GLU A 31 -23.68 -13.54 -24.67
N SER A 32 -23.99 -13.89 -25.91
CA SER A 32 -23.51 -15.13 -26.54
C SER A 32 -22.17 -14.97 -27.26
N VAL A 33 -21.57 -13.79 -27.24
CA VAL A 33 -20.23 -13.55 -27.81
C VAL A 33 -19.17 -13.99 -26.80
N GLU A 34 -18.35 -14.96 -27.18
CA GLU A 34 -17.17 -15.41 -26.42
C GLU A 34 -15.91 -15.01 -27.19
N LEU A 35 -15.09 -14.11 -26.63
CA LEU A 35 -13.81 -13.72 -27.22
C LEU A 35 -12.67 -14.43 -26.50
N ARG A 36 -11.61 -14.74 -27.24
CA ARG A 36 -10.33 -15.14 -26.65
C ARG A 36 -9.27 -14.13 -26.99
N PHE A 37 -8.53 -13.67 -25.99
CA PHE A 37 -7.43 -12.72 -26.17
C PHE A 37 -6.09 -13.45 -26.27
N SER A 38 -5.16 -12.93 -27.08
CA SER A 38 -3.78 -13.46 -27.14
C SER A 38 -2.99 -13.24 -25.84
N THR A 39 -3.41 -12.26 -25.04
CA THR A 39 -2.81 -11.87 -23.78
C THR A 39 -3.86 -11.17 -22.91
N ASP A 40 -3.74 -11.30 -21.60
CA ASP A 40 -4.51 -10.59 -20.59
C ASP A 40 -3.91 -9.21 -20.24
N THR A 41 -2.60 -9.02 -20.45
CA THR A 41 -1.86 -7.78 -20.17
C THR A 41 -0.94 -7.40 -21.32
N LEU A 42 -1.18 -6.25 -21.95
CA LEU A 42 -0.34 -5.66 -22.97
C LEU A 42 0.69 -4.71 -22.35
N THR A 43 1.94 -5.18 -22.20
CA THR A 43 3.01 -4.42 -21.55
C THR A 43 3.88 -3.60 -22.52
N PHE A 44 4.06 -2.33 -22.22
CA PHE A 44 4.88 -1.35 -22.94
C PHE A 44 6.18 -1.08 -22.18
N ASP A 45 7.26 -1.69 -22.65
CA ASP A 45 8.61 -1.53 -22.11
C ASP A 45 9.24 -0.25 -22.67
N THR A 46 8.81 0.91 -22.17
CA THR A 46 9.33 2.23 -22.57
C THR A 46 10.52 2.63 -21.73
N VAL A 47 11.57 1.80 -21.74
CA VAL A 47 12.91 2.21 -21.34
C VAL A 47 13.62 2.77 -22.56
N PHE A 48 13.29 4.00 -22.94
CA PHE A 48 14.19 4.82 -23.76
C PHE A 48 14.27 6.21 -23.15
N THR A 49 15.49 6.63 -22.83
CA THR A 49 15.88 7.90 -22.22
C THR A 49 15.59 9.14 -23.09
N ALA A 50 14.74 8.99 -24.10
CA ALA A 50 14.25 10.01 -25.00
C ALA A 50 12.75 9.77 -25.20
N ARG A 51 11.95 10.84 -25.20
CA ARG A 51 10.52 10.83 -25.55
C ARG A 51 10.22 9.76 -26.61
N GLY A 52 9.54 8.70 -26.19
CA GLY A 52 9.36 7.50 -27.00
C GLY A 52 7.90 7.10 -27.00
N SER A 53 7.32 6.93 -28.19
CA SER A 53 6.07 6.18 -28.32
C SER A 53 6.40 4.69 -28.49
N ALA A 54 5.64 3.84 -27.81
CA ALA A 54 5.75 2.40 -27.98
C ALA A 54 4.44 1.84 -28.49
N THR A 55 4.52 1.10 -29.59
CA THR A 55 3.40 0.33 -30.13
C THR A 55 3.55 -1.15 -29.76
N ARG A 56 2.45 -1.75 -29.32
CA ARG A 56 2.31 -3.18 -29.08
C ARG A 56 1.09 -3.69 -29.84
N LEU A 57 1.14 -4.97 -30.21
CA LEU A 57 0.05 -5.63 -30.90
C LEU A 57 -0.47 -6.80 -30.08
N MET A 58 -1.76 -7.04 -30.18
CA MET A 58 -2.43 -8.23 -29.67
C MET A 58 -3.45 -8.72 -30.69
N LYS A 59 -3.93 -9.95 -30.50
CA LYS A 59 -5.01 -10.54 -31.28
C LYS A 59 -6.22 -10.81 -30.41
N VAL A 60 -7.38 -10.59 -31.00
CA VAL A 60 -8.68 -11.00 -30.46
C VAL A 60 -9.23 -12.07 -31.41
N TYR A 61 -9.58 -13.22 -30.86
CA TYR A 61 -10.00 -14.39 -31.60
C TYR A 61 -11.50 -14.63 -31.41
N ASN A 62 -12.15 -15.00 -32.49
CA ASN A 62 -13.45 -15.65 -32.48
C ASN A 62 -13.26 -17.13 -32.83
N ASP A 63 -13.27 -18.00 -31.81
CA ASP A 63 -13.12 -19.44 -32.01
C ASP A 63 -14.44 -20.12 -32.44
N ALA A 64 -15.55 -19.38 -32.50
CA ALA A 64 -16.83 -19.89 -32.96
C ALA A 64 -16.94 -19.91 -34.49
N GLU A 65 -17.82 -20.75 -35.04
CA GLU A 65 -18.04 -20.84 -36.50
C GLU A 65 -18.82 -19.65 -37.06
N GLN A 66 -19.63 -18.99 -36.23
CA GLN A 66 -20.43 -17.83 -36.64
C GLN A 66 -19.65 -16.54 -36.45
N PRO A 67 -19.82 -15.53 -37.33
CA PRO A 67 -19.20 -14.23 -37.12
C PRO A 67 -19.81 -13.55 -35.89
N VAL A 68 -18.97 -12.91 -35.09
CA VAL A 68 -19.36 -12.14 -33.90
C VAL A 68 -19.21 -10.65 -34.17
N MET A 69 -20.02 -9.84 -33.51
CA MET A 69 -19.89 -8.39 -33.52
C MET A 69 -19.62 -7.87 -32.12
N ILE A 70 -18.57 -7.06 -31.99
CA ILE A 70 -18.22 -6.32 -30.78
C ILE A 70 -18.85 -4.94 -30.91
N ASP A 71 -19.73 -4.59 -29.98
CA ASP A 71 -20.49 -3.34 -30.03
C ASP A 71 -19.55 -2.15 -29.90
N ARG A 72 -18.60 -2.23 -28.96
CA ARG A 72 -17.67 -1.14 -28.69
C ARG A 72 -16.35 -1.60 -28.10
N ILE A 73 -15.27 -0.97 -28.56
CA ILE A 73 -13.92 -1.09 -28.00
C ILE A 73 -13.44 0.31 -27.62
N ARG A 74 -12.96 0.49 -26.39
CA ARG A 74 -12.47 1.80 -25.90
C ARG A 74 -11.40 1.64 -24.82
N VAL A 75 -10.59 2.68 -24.61
CA VAL A 75 -9.74 2.78 -23.43
C VAL A 75 -10.57 3.35 -22.27
N GLU A 76 -10.37 2.83 -21.06
CA GLU A 76 -11.06 3.31 -19.85
C GLU A 76 -10.65 4.74 -19.51
N GLY A 77 -9.36 5.05 -19.58
CA GLY A 77 -8.80 6.38 -19.39
C GLY A 77 -8.63 6.75 -17.92
N ALA A 78 -8.62 5.76 -17.02
CA ALA A 78 -8.48 5.97 -15.59
C ALA A 78 -7.08 6.45 -15.18
N SER A 79 -6.07 6.20 -16.03
CA SER A 79 -4.67 6.55 -15.72
C SER A 79 -4.31 8.00 -16.02
N GLY A 80 -5.12 8.72 -16.80
CA GLY A 80 -4.79 10.05 -17.33
C GLY A 80 -3.74 10.07 -18.44
N VAL A 81 -3.11 8.92 -18.74
CA VAL A 81 -2.19 8.75 -19.87
C VAL A 81 -2.96 8.35 -21.12
N ASN A 82 -2.61 8.97 -22.25
CA ASN A 82 -3.32 8.72 -23.50
C ASN A 82 -2.80 7.46 -24.18
N PHE A 83 -3.60 6.39 -24.15
CA PHE A 83 -3.42 5.23 -25.02
C PHE A 83 -4.22 5.39 -26.30
N ILE A 84 -3.55 5.32 -27.45
CA ILE A 84 -4.16 5.34 -28.77
C ILE A 84 -4.18 3.91 -29.28
N PHE A 85 -5.30 3.43 -29.82
CA PHE A 85 -5.35 2.10 -30.41
C PHE A 85 -5.88 2.13 -31.85
N ASN A 86 -5.63 1.05 -32.57
CA ASN A 86 -6.17 0.75 -33.89
C ASN A 86 -6.65 -0.70 -33.92
N VAL A 87 -7.93 -0.91 -34.19
CA VAL A 87 -8.55 -2.24 -34.32
C VAL A 87 -8.86 -2.48 -35.80
N ASP A 88 -8.12 -3.39 -36.41
CA ASP A 88 -8.28 -3.80 -37.81
C ASP A 88 -8.48 -2.64 -38.81
N GLY A 89 -7.71 -1.55 -38.62
CA GLY A 89 -7.77 -0.35 -39.45
C GLY A 89 -8.58 0.81 -38.87
N THR A 90 -9.42 0.57 -37.86
CA THR A 90 -10.21 1.60 -37.17
C THR A 90 -9.44 2.19 -35.99
N GLN A 91 -9.06 3.46 -36.08
CA GLN A 91 -8.37 4.16 -34.98
C GLN A 91 -9.36 4.56 -33.88
N GLY A 92 -8.95 4.43 -32.61
CA GLY A 92 -9.68 4.92 -31.44
C GLY A 92 -9.82 6.45 -31.41
N PRO A 93 -10.47 7.03 -30.38
CA PRO A 93 -10.55 6.54 -28.99
C PRO A 93 -11.69 5.54 -28.71
N THR A 94 -12.56 5.31 -29.69
CA THR A 94 -13.63 4.31 -29.62
C THR A 94 -13.77 3.69 -31.01
N ALA A 95 -13.88 2.37 -31.06
CA ALA A 95 -14.20 1.62 -32.28
C ALA A 95 -15.52 0.87 -32.04
N GLU A 96 -16.47 1.01 -32.96
CA GLU A 96 -17.83 0.45 -32.84
C GLU A 96 -18.08 -0.56 -33.96
N ASP A 97 -19.02 -1.48 -33.72
CA ASP A 97 -19.49 -2.48 -34.69
C ASP A 97 -18.34 -3.29 -35.35
N ILE A 98 -17.40 -3.75 -34.52
CA ILE A 98 -16.23 -4.50 -34.99
C ILE A 98 -16.59 -5.97 -35.19
N ILE A 99 -16.45 -6.44 -36.43
CA ILE A 99 -16.81 -7.81 -36.81
C ILE A 99 -15.56 -8.70 -36.80
N ILE A 100 -15.66 -9.87 -36.16
CA ILE A 100 -14.67 -10.94 -36.27
C ILE A 100 -15.36 -12.15 -36.91
N TRP A 101 -14.87 -12.55 -38.09
CA TRP A 101 -15.41 -13.71 -38.80
C TRP A 101 -15.19 -15.00 -38.01
N GLY A 102 -16.02 -16.02 -38.31
CA GLY A 102 -15.93 -17.31 -37.63
C GLY A 102 -14.57 -17.98 -37.85
N ASN A 103 -13.99 -18.52 -36.77
CA ASN A 103 -12.64 -19.08 -36.73
C ASN A 103 -11.54 -18.10 -37.18
N ASP A 104 -11.75 -16.80 -37.01
CA ASP A 104 -10.81 -15.75 -37.42
C ASP A 104 -10.34 -14.89 -36.22
N SER A 105 -9.42 -13.97 -36.50
CA SER A 105 -8.88 -13.05 -35.51
C SER A 105 -8.64 -11.67 -36.11
N ILE A 106 -8.83 -10.63 -35.31
CA ILE A 106 -8.45 -9.26 -35.64
C ILE A 106 -7.15 -8.86 -34.95
N PHE A 107 -6.44 -7.89 -35.54
CA PHE A 107 -5.29 -7.26 -34.90
C PHE A 107 -5.72 -5.99 -34.16
N VAL A 108 -5.22 -5.84 -32.94
CA VAL A 108 -5.32 -4.59 -32.18
C VAL A 108 -3.92 -4.08 -31.94
N PHE A 109 -3.62 -2.91 -32.49
CA PHE A 109 -2.40 -2.16 -32.20
C PHE A 109 -2.73 -1.12 -31.14
N VAL A 110 -1.93 -1.04 -30.10
CA VAL A 110 -2.05 -0.02 -29.07
C VAL A 110 -0.72 0.72 -28.99
N GLU A 111 -0.77 2.03 -28.90
CA GLU A 111 0.36 2.95 -28.80
C GLU A 111 0.18 3.80 -27.55
N VAL A 112 1.27 3.98 -26.82
CA VAL A 112 1.34 4.90 -25.68
C VAL A 112 2.52 5.85 -25.89
N GLU A 113 2.34 7.11 -25.52
CA GLU A 113 3.41 8.11 -25.48
C GLU A 113 3.61 8.53 -24.03
N VAL A 114 4.81 8.26 -23.50
CA VAL A 114 5.19 8.74 -22.17
C VAL A 114 6.54 9.43 -22.25
N ASP A 115 6.65 10.62 -21.63
CA ASP A 115 7.92 11.32 -21.50
C ASP A 115 8.57 10.96 -20.15
N PRO A 116 9.70 10.20 -20.16
CA PRO A 116 10.35 9.77 -18.94
C PRO A 116 11.23 10.84 -18.29
N THR A 117 11.30 12.04 -18.87
CA THR A 117 12.06 13.17 -18.34
C THR A 117 11.20 14.22 -17.64
N GLU A 118 9.88 14.11 -17.75
CA GLU A 118 8.96 14.97 -17.00
C GLU A 118 9.02 14.68 -15.49
N PRO A 119 8.70 15.66 -14.62
CA PRO A 119 8.73 15.47 -13.18
C PRO A 119 7.81 14.35 -12.67
N GLU A 120 8.24 13.64 -11.61
CA GLU A 120 7.42 13.21 -10.45
C GLU A 120 5.92 12.99 -10.69
N ASN A 121 5.23 14.12 -10.60
CA ASN A 121 3.79 14.29 -10.54
C ASN A 121 3.11 14.39 -11.91
N VAL A 122 3.89 14.39 -13.00
CA VAL A 122 3.41 14.56 -14.38
C VAL A 122 3.54 13.25 -15.16
N SER A 123 4.65 12.54 -15.00
CA SER A 123 4.87 11.23 -15.63
C SER A 123 4.87 10.16 -14.54
N PRO A 124 3.89 9.26 -14.42
CA PRO A 124 3.91 8.24 -13.35
C PRO A 124 4.99 7.18 -13.62
N PHE A 125 5.47 6.50 -12.57
CA PHE A 125 6.43 5.39 -12.75
C PHE A 125 5.82 4.26 -13.57
N ILE A 126 4.58 3.91 -13.25
CA ILE A 126 3.80 2.83 -13.86
C ILE A 126 2.40 3.36 -14.16
N VAL A 127 1.94 3.08 -15.36
CA VAL A 127 0.64 3.45 -15.91
C VAL A 127 -0.15 2.16 -16.09
N ASP A 128 -1.27 2.03 -15.40
CA ASP A 128 -2.22 0.91 -15.52
C ASP A 128 -3.55 1.48 -16.04
N ASP A 129 -3.99 1.01 -17.21
CA ASP A 129 -5.26 1.37 -17.84
C ASP A 129 -5.88 0.12 -18.47
N ARG A 130 -7.09 0.21 -19.03
CA ARG A 130 -7.82 -0.95 -19.56
C ARG A 130 -8.33 -0.69 -20.96
N LEU A 131 -8.11 -1.64 -21.86
CA LEU A 131 -8.81 -1.71 -23.13
C LEU A 131 -10.06 -2.58 -22.95
N ILE A 132 -11.22 -1.94 -23.04
CA ILE A 132 -12.52 -2.52 -22.75
C ILE A 132 -13.19 -2.95 -24.06
N PHE A 133 -13.71 -4.18 -24.09
CA PHE A 133 -14.49 -4.77 -25.16
C PHE A 133 -15.92 -5.02 -24.66
N GLU A 134 -16.91 -4.41 -25.31
CA GLU A 134 -18.32 -4.46 -24.89
C GLU A 134 -19.15 -5.24 -25.94
N THR A 135 -19.90 -6.23 -25.48
CA THR A 135 -20.81 -7.09 -26.27
C THR A 135 -22.14 -7.24 -25.54
N GLY A 136 -23.11 -6.38 -25.86
CA GLY A 136 -24.38 -6.23 -25.17
C GLY A 136 -24.20 -5.80 -23.71
N THR A 137 -24.42 -6.73 -22.78
CA THR A 137 -24.25 -6.53 -21.34
C THR A 137 -22.92 -7.09 -20.81
N VAL A 138 -22.16 -7.81 -21.64
CA VAL A 138 -20.87 -8.39 -21.28
C VAL A 138 -19.77 -7.37 -21.55
N GLN A 139 -18.84 -7.28 -20.59
CA GLN A 139 -17.65 -6.46 -20.69
C GLN A 139 -16.43 -7.34 -20.40
N GLU A 140 -15.53 -7.42 -21.37
CA GLU A 140 -14.21 -8.05 -21.22
C GLU A 140 -13.12 -6.99 -21.30
N GLU A 141 -11.97 -7.23 -20.68
CA GLU A 141 -10.91 -6.23 -20.58
C GLU A 141 -9.52 -6.84 -20.80
N VAL A 142 -8.63 -6.02 -21.36
CA VAL A 142 -7.21 -6.31 -21.46
C VAL A 142 -6.46 -5.17 -20.78
N VAL A 143 -5.57 -5.51 -19.85
CA VAL A 143 -4.80 -4.53 -19.09
C VAL A 143 -3.74 -3.89 -19.99
N LEU A 144 -3.65 -2.56 -19.99
CA LEU A 144 -2.62 -1.78 -20.65
C LEU A 144 -1.62 -1.30 -19.59
N LEU A 145 -0.38 -1.78 -19.68
CA LEU A 145 0.65 -1.49 -18.67
C LEU A 145 1.85 -0.79 -19.30
N ALA A 146 2.07 0.48 -18.99
CA ALA A 146 3.23 1.24 -19.49
C ALA A 146 4.12 1.77 -18.36
N PHE A 147 5.42 1.95 -18.63
CA PHE A 147 6.38 2.48 -17.66
C PHE A 147 6.78 3.89 -18.06
N GLY A 148 6.45 4.85 -17.20
CA GLY A 148 6.49 6.27 -17.58
C GLY A 148 7.76 7.00 -17.18
N GLN A 149 8.44 6.60 -16.12
CA GLN A 149 9.68 7.26 -15.66
C GLN A 149 10.92 6.36 -15.70
N ASN A 150 12.07 7.02 -15.84
CA ASN A 150 13.36 6.39 -15.57
C ASN A 150 13.56 6.22 -14.05
N ALA A 151 13.67 4.98 -13.59
CA ALA A 151 13.81 4.64 -12.18
C ALA A 151 14.67 3.38 -11.99
N ASN A 152 15.17 3.21 -10.76
CA ASN A 152 15.92 2.04 -10.34
C ASN A 152 14.96 0.91 -9.90
N TYR A 153 14.65 -0.03 -10.79
CA TYR A 153 13.79 -1.18 -10.49
C TYR A 153 14.58 -2.31 -9.81
N LEU A 154 14.40 -2.51 -8.51
CA LEU A 154 15.24 -3.44 -7.73
C LEU A 154 14.97 -4.92 -8.02
N ASN A 155 13.73 -5.27 -8.31
CA ASN A 155 13.30 -6.65 -8.50
C ASN A 155 12.92 -6.96 -9.96
N GLY A 156 13.14 -6.02 -10.89
CA GLY A 156 12.60 -6.10 -12.25
C GLY A 156 11.07 -6.07 -12.26
N PHE A 157 10.46 -6.47 -13.37
CA PHE A 157 9.00 -6.40 -13.58
C PHE A 157 8.25 -7.65 -13.07
N ASN A 158 8.51 -8.04 -11.82
CA ASN A 158 8.11 -9.32 -11.24
C ASN A 158 6.82 -9.27 -10.38
N ARG A 159 5.74 -8.65 -10.88
CA ARG A 159 4.43 -8.60 -10.19
C ARG A 159 3.85 -10.01 -9.98
N GLY A 160 3.30 -10.27 -8.79
CA GLY A 160 2.73 -11.58 -8.44
C GLY A 160 3.77 -12.69 -8.21
N SER A 161 5.05 -12.34 -8.25
CA SER A 161 6.18 -13.25 -8.01
C SER A 161 7.17 -12.65 -7.02
N PHE A 162 8.15 -13.47 -6.60
CA PHE A 162 9.09 -13.09 -5.56
C PHE A 162 10.50 -12.93 -6.11
N ALA A 163 11.05 -11.74 -5.95
CA ALA A 163 12.48 -11.54 -6.11
C ALA A 163 13.20 -11.69 -4.78
N ARG A 164 14.51 -12.01 -4.86
CA ARG A 164 15.37 -12.12 -3.70
C ARG A 164 16.68 -11.38 -3.95
N ILE A 165 17.07 -10.53 -3.03
CA ILE A 165 18.41 -9.97 -2.95
C ILE A 165 19.22 -10.74 -1.90
N SER A 166 20.43 -11.15 -2.27
CA SER A 166 21.40 -11.74 -1.35
C SER A 166 22.79 -11.24 -1.65
N CYS A 167 23.57 -10.96 -0.61
CA CYS A 167 24.88 -10.32 -0.77
C CYS A 167 25.92 -10.79 0.26
N ASP A 168 25.86 -12.05 0.70
CA ASP A 168 26.84 -12.66 1.63
C ASP A 168 27.09 -11.83 2.90
N ASN A 169 26.01 -11.29 3.47
CA ASN A 169 25.98 -10.38 4.63
C ASN A 169 26.68 -9.03 4.41
N ALA A 170 26.91 -8.63 3.15
CA ALA A 170 27.38 -7.30 2.82
C ALA A 170 26.25 -6.25 2.94
N VAL A 171 26.60 -5.01 2.62
CA VAL A 171 25.66 -3.90 2.51
C VAL A 171 25.49 -3.54 1.04
N VAL A 172 24.25 -3.51 0.58
CA VAL A 172 23.85 -2.96 -0.72
C VAL A 172 23.22 -1.60 -0.47
N THR A 173 23.90 -0.53 -0.91
CA THR A 173 23.37 0.82 -0.82
C THR A 173 22.59 1.15 -2.09
N LEU A 174 21.35 1.61 -1.92
CA LEU A 174 20.50 2.00 -3.04
C LEU A 174 21.07 3.24 -3.74
N PRO A 175 21.00 3.29 -5.08
CA PRO A 175 21.35 4.48 -5.84
C PRO A 175 20.48 5.68 -5.45
N GLN A 176 21.04 6.89 -5.55
CA GLN A 176 20.38 8.16 -5.18
C GLN A 176 20.13 9.09 -6.37
N ASP A 177 20.61 8.72 -7.56
CA ASP A 177 20.46 9.50 -8.79
C ASP A 177 19.03 9.45 -9.35
N LEU A 178 18.36 8.31 -9.20
CA LEU A 178 16.98 8.10 -9.57
C LEU A 178 16.20 7.44 -8.43
N PRO A 179 14.89 7.69 -8.32
CA PRO A 179 14.02 6.98 -7.38
C PRO A 179 14.11 5.47 -7.58
N THR A 180 13.90 4.73 -6.50
CA THR A 180 13.86 3.28 -6.49
C THR A 180 12.41 2.81 -6.59
N VAL A 181 12.11 1.86 -7.48
CA VAL A 181 10.80 1.24 -7.59
C VAL A 181 10.90 -0.24 -7.24
N ILE A 182 9.99 -0.69 -6.36
CA ILE A 182 9.78 -2.10 -6.03
C ILE A 182 8.46 -2.51 -6.68
N TYR A 183 8.56 -3.32 -7.73
CA TYR A 183 7.41 -3.78 -8.51
C TYR A 183 6.98 -5.16 -8.03
N GLY A 184 6.08 -5.19 -7.05
CA GLY A 184 5.70 -6.40 -6.33
C GLY A 184 6.54 -6.66 -5.08
N SER A 185 7.07 -7.88 -4.93
CA SER A 185 7.63 -8.36 -3.65
C SER A 185 9.13 -8.63 -3.73
N LEU A 186 9.86 -8.17 -2.72
CA LEU A 186 11.30 -8.40 -2.61
C LEU A 186 11.69 -8.95 -1.24
N PHE A 187 12.34 -10.12 -1.25
CA PHE A 187 12.94 -10.75 -0.09
C PHE A 187 14.41 -10.33 0.05
N ILE A 188 14.80 -9.96 1.26
CA ILE A 188 16.17 -9.61 1.62
C ILE A 188 16.75 -10.77 2.43
N ASP A 189 17.68 -11.51 1.81
CA ASP A 189 18.34 -12.68 2.40
C ASP A 189 19.80 -12.37 2.63
N SER A 190 20.29 -12.54 3.87
CA SER A 190 21.72 -12.46 4.16
C SER A 190 22.38 -11.21 3.53
N CYS A 191 21.73 -10.07 3.75
CA CYS A 191 22.09 -8.81 3.12
C CYS A 191 21.52 -7.63 3.92
N THR A 192 22.22 -6.50 3.94
CA THR A 192 21.68 -5.22 4.44
C THR A 192 21.37 -4.31 3.27
N VAL A 193 20.09 -4.00 3.05
CA VAL A 193 19.67 -3.00 2.06
C VAL A 193 19.64 -1.64 2.74
N ARG A 194 20.41 -0.69 2.22
CA ARG A 194 20.57 0.65 2.80
C ARG A 194 20.05 1.72 1.86
N ALA A 195 19.13 2.54 2.34
CA ALA A 195 18.73 3.80 1.71
C ALA A 195 19.37 4.96 2.49
N LEU A 196 19.93 5.94 1.77
CA LEU A 196 20.55 7.12 2.35
C LEU A 196 19.63 8.34 2.21
N ALA A 197 19.98 9.45 2.84
CA ALA A 197 19.19 10.67 2.82
C ALA A 197 18.74 11.10 1.41
N GLY A 198 17.46 11.47 1.29
CA GLY A 198 16.82 11.85 0.03
C GLY A 198 16.42 10.69 -0.90
N THR A 199 16.70 9.43 -0.53
CA THR A 199 16.23 8.27 -1.29
C THR A 199 14.70 8.18 -1.26
N ARG A 200 14.09 8.09 -2.44
CA ARG A 200 12.66 7.84 -2.64
C ARG A 200 12.47 6.39 -3.10
N ILE A 201 11.62 5.65 -2.40
CA ILE A 201 11.28 4.26 -2.65
C ILE A 201 9.78 4.17 -2.91
N TYR A 202 9.42 3.76 -4.11
CA TYR A 202 8.04 3.61 -4.57
C TYR A 202 7.67 2.15 -4.67
N PHE A 203 6.48 1.80 -4.18
CA PHE A 203 5.93 0.46 -4.25
C PHE A 203 4.77 0.42 -5.24
N HIS A 204 4.89 -0.48 -6.22
CA HIS A 204 3.76 -0.92 -7.01
C HIS A 204 3.24 -2.23 -6.43
N GLY A 205 2.13 -2.14 -5.68
CA GLY A 205 1.50 -3.27 -5.00
C GLY A 205 0.17 -3.67 -5.63
N GLY A 206 -0.62 -4.42 -4.87
CA GLY A 206 -1.98 -4.81 -5.22
C GLY A 206 -2.27 -6.29 -4.98
N VAL A 207 -3.53 -6.68 -5.12
CA VAL A 207 -3.94 -8.08 -4.96
C VAL A 207 -3.44 -8.89 -6.16
N GLN A 208 -2.70 -9.95 -5.88
CA GLN A 208 -2.16 -10.88 -6.88
C GLN A 208 -2.68 -12.29 -6.64
N ARG A 209 -2.82 -13.05 -7.73
CA ARG A 209 -3.19 -14.46 -7.68
C ARG A 209 -1.98 -15.33 -8.02
N ASN A 210 -1.60 -16.22 -7.12
CA ASN A 210 -0.57 -17.21 -7.34
C ASN A 210 -0.89 -18.46 -6.53
N GLU A 211 -1.19 -19.57 -7.19
CA GLU A 211 -1.66 -20.80 -6.52
C GLU A 211 -0.60 -21.45 -5.60
N GLN A 212 0.67 -21.06 -5.74
CA GLN A 212 1.76 -21.50 -4.87
C GLN A 212 1.94 -20.56 -3.65
N VAL A 213 1.25 -19.42 -3.61
CA VAL A 213 1.48 -18.32 -2.67
C VAL A 213 0.17 -17.75 -2.12
N GLY A 214 0.08 -17.63 -0.80
CA GLY A 214 -1.15 -17.23 -0.11
C GLY A 214 -2.10 -18.42 -0.01
N GLY A 215 -2.64 -18.68 1.19
CA GLY A 215 -3.34 -19.95 1.48
C GLY A 215 -4.47 -20.31 0.49
N ASN A 216 -5.16 -19.31 -0.04
CA ASN A 216 -6.22 -19.45 -1.05
C ASN A 216 -5.79 -19.05 -2.47
N GLY A 217 -4.48 -18.89 -2.69
CA GLY A 217 -3.89 -18.43 -3.95
C GLY A 217 -3.99 -16.93 -4.21
N PHE A 218 -4.45 -16.11 -3.25
CA PHE A 218 -4.49 -14.65 -3.36
C PHE A 218 -3.65 -14.01 -2.24
N PHE A 219 -2.91 -12.95 -2.56
CA PHE A 219 -2.12 -12.20 -1.59
C PHE A 219 -1.94 -10.74 -2.00
N ASN A 220 -1.64 -9.87 -1.03
CA ASN A 220 -1.27 -8.48 -1.29
C ASN A 220 0.23 -8.38 -1.56
N ASP A 221 0.57 -7.83 -2.71
CA ASP A 221 1.93 -7.60 -3.16
C ASP A 221 2.43 -6.19 -2.74
N GLY A 222 3.66 -5.83 -3.12
CA GLY A 222 4.26 -4.55 -2.75
C GLY A 222 4.84 -4.58 -1.35
N PHE A 223 5.79 -5.48 -1.07
CA PHE A 223 6.46 -5.53 0.24
C PHE A 223 7.96 -5.79 0.16
N LEU A 224 8.65 -5.34 1.19
CA LEU A 224 9.99 -5.81 1.53
C LEU A 224 9.90 -6.81 2.67
N PHE A 225 10.46 -8.00 2.48
CA PHE A 225 10.50 -9.03 3.52
C PHE A 225 11.95 -9.34 3.92
N THR A 226 12.33 -9.14 5.18
CA THR A 226 13.65 -9.56 5.66
C THR A 226 13.62 -10.99 6.19
N GLN A 227 14.59 -11.80 5.78
CA GLN A 227 14.87 -13.10 6.38
C GLN A 227 15.73 -12.92 7.65
N PRO A 228 16.03 -13.98 8.45
CA PRO A 228 16.76 -13.83 9.72
C PRO A 228 18.10 -13.06 9.61
N ASN A 229 18.80 -13.20 8.48
CA ASN A 229 20.06 -12.49 8.19
C ASN A 229 19.88 -11.27 7.26
N GLY A 230 18.65 -10.97 6.88
CA GLY A 230 18.30 -9.79 6.08
C GLY A 230 18.05 -8.58 6.97
N ARG A 231 18.44 -7.39 6.51
CA ARG A 231 18.28 -6.13 7.24
C ARG A 231 17.91 -4.98 6.32
N ILE A 232 17.16 -4.02 6.86
CA ILE A 232 16.85 -2.74 6.22
C ILE A 232 17.41 -1.61 7.07
N GLU A 233 18.13 -0.69 6.42
CA GLU A 233 18.61 0.57 7.01
C GLU A 233 18.12 1.75 6.16
N LEU A 234 17.15 2.51 6.67
CA LEU A 234 16.66 3.75 6.05
C LEU A 234 17.23 4.92 6.86
N LEU A 235 18.23 5.60 6.29
CA LEU A 235 19.08 6.57 6.99
C LEU A 235 18.94 7.97 6.37
N GLY A 236 17.83 8.63 6.67
CA GLY A 236 17.53 9.99 6.26
C GLY A 236 18.22 11.06 7.11
N THR A 237 17.95 12.33 6.77
CA THR A 237 18.17 13.48 7.66
C THR A 237 16.89 14.32 7.75
N LEU A 238 16.85 15.26 8.70
CA LEU A 238 15.73 16.20 8.84
C LEU A 238 15.39 16.91 7.53
N GLU A 239 16.42 17.37 6.81
CA GLU A 239 16.26 18.10 5.55
C GLU A 239 15.97 17.19 4.36
N ASN A 240 16.44 15.93 4.41
CA ASN A 240 16.34 14.98 3.31
C ASN A 240 15.92 13.61 3.85
N PRO A 241 14.63 13.42 4.18
CA PRO A 241 14.15 12.15 4.69
C PRO A 241 14.23 11.05 3.63
N VAL A 242 14.26 9.80 4.08
CA VAL A 242 13.97 8.65 3.20
C VAL A 242 12.45 8.51 3.09
N ILE A 243 11.92 8.41 1.88
CA ILE A 243 10.47 8.36 1.64
C ILE A 243 10.10 7.00 1.06
N LEU A 244 9.17 6.30 1.70
CA LEU A 244 8.53 5.07 1.24
C LEU A 244 7.05 5.35 1.03
N ARG A 245 6.55 5.15 -0.20
CA ARG A 245 5.13 5.38 -0.54
C ARG A 245 4.69 4.62 -1.79
N THR A 246 3.42 4.72 -2.15
CA THR A 246 2.92 4.23 -3.44
C THR A 246 3.57 4.96 -4.62
N ASP A 247 3.69 4.27 -5.75
CA ASP A 247 4.05 4.84 -7.05
C ASP A 247 2.94 5.69 -7.70
N ARG A 248 1.73 5.69 -7.13
CA ARG A 248 0.61 6.59 -7.48
C ARG A 248 0.81 7.97 -6.83
N LEU A 249 1.34 8.92 -7.60
CA LEU A 249 1.73 10.26 -7.12
C LEU A 249 0.68 11.34 -7.38
N GLU A 250 -0.44 10.98 -7.99
CA GLU A 250 -1.55 11.91 -8.26
C GLU A 250 -2.10 12.48 -6.95
N ALA A 251 -2.61 13.72 -7.00
CA ALA A 251 -3.04 14.45 -5.79
C ALA A 251 -4.10 13.70 -4.98
N GLU A 252 -4.99 12.97 -5.65
CA GLU A 252 -6.05 12.17 -5.04
C GLU A 252 -5.54 10.91 -4.31
N PHE A 253 -4.32 10.43 -4.61
CA PHE A 253 -3.75 9.24 -3.95
C PHE A 253 -2.73 9.57 -2.85
N GLN A 254 -2.44 10.85 -2.60
CA GLN A 254 -1.43 11.27 -1.63
C GLN A 254 -1.68 10.68 -0.23
N ASP A 255 -2.93 10.76 0.23
CA ASP A 255 -3.33 10.36 1.58
C ASP A 255 -4.12 9.04 1.60
N GLU A 256 -4.21 8.39 0.44
CA GLU A 256 -5.01 7.19 0.28
C GLU A 256 -4.30 5.95 0.87
N PRO A 257 -4.94 5.20 1.77
CA PRO A 257 -4.31 4.07 2.44
C PRO A 257 -4.23 2.81 1.58
N ALA A 258 -3.52 1.80 2.10
CA ALA A 258 -3.56 0.41 1.63
C ALA A 258 -3.11 0.17 0.18
N LYS A 259 -2.19 0.98 -0.35
CA LYS A 259 -1.71 0.87 -1.75
C LYS A 259 -0.63 -0.18 -1.97
N TYR A 260 0.11 -0.54 -0.92
CA TYR A 260 1.09 -1.63 -0.94
C TYR A 260 1.17 -2.30 0.44
N ARG A 261 1.69 -3.53 0.53
CA ARG A 261 1.62 -4.30 1.76
C ARG A 261 2.47 -3.77 2.92
N GLY A 262 3.63 -3.16 2.65
CA GLY A 262 4.48 -2.54 3.67
C GLY A 262 5.81 -3.24 3.92
N LEU A 263 6.44 -2.96 5.07
CA LEU A 263 7.67 -3.63 5.50
C LEU A 263 7.34 -4.84 6.39
N ILE A 264 7.97 -5.98 6.12
CA ILE A 264 7.78 -7.21 6.89
C ILE A 264 9.15 -7.69 7.38
N LEU A 265 9.38 -7.55 8.68
CA LEU A 265 10.59 -8.03 9.32
C LEU A 265 10.34 -9.45 9.79
N GLY A 266 10.84 -10.42 9.02
CA GLY A 266 10.59 -11.83 9.27
C GLY A 266 11.30 -12.34 10.55
N PRO A 267 10.95 -13.55 11.00
CA PRO A 267 11.41 -14.07 12.29
C PRO A 267 12.93 -13.98 12.49
N GLY A 268 13.35 -13.41 13.62
CA GLY A 268 14.76 -13.27 13.98
C GLY A 268 15.56 -12.23 13.18
N SER A 269 14.93 -11.43 12.31
CA SER A 269 15.61 -10.33 11.62
C SER A 269 15.95 -9.20 12.60
N THR A 270 17.24 -8.93 12.77
CA THR A 270 17.74 -7.96 13.77
C THR A 270 18.59 -6.85 13.16
N GLY A 271 18.66 -5.70 13.83
CA GLY A 271 19.39 -4.52 13.35
C GLY A 271 18.66 -3.69 12.30
N ASN A 272 17.33 -3.80 12.17
CA ASN A 272 16.55 -2.97 11.24
C ASN A 272 16.39 -1.54 11.79
N ARG A 273 16.57 -0.53 10.94
CA ARG A 273 16.61 0.88 11.35
C ARG A 273 15.88 1.78 10.37
N LEU A 274 15.05 2.66 10.93
CA LEU A 274 14.42 3.78 10.24
C LEU A 274 14.78 5.06 10.99
N GLU A 275 15.44 5.99 10.30
CA GLU A 275 15.91 7.25 10.83
C GLU A 275 15.55 8.34 9.83
N TYR A 276 14.82 9.38 10.26
CA TYR A 276 14.26 10.41 9.37
C TYR A 276 13.58 9.81 8.14
N THR A 277 12.62 8.92 8.39
CA THR A 277 11.89 8.20 7.35
C THR A 277 10.42 8.61 7.35
N GLN A 278 9.84 8.78 6.18
CA GLN A 278 8.39 8.86 5.97
C GLN A 278 7.93 7.55 5.31
N LEU A 279 7.07 6.79 6.00
CA LEU A 279 6.46 5.56 5.47
C LEU A 279 4.95 5.79 5.36
N LEU A 280 4.45 5.86 4.13
CA LEU A 280 3.10 6.33 3.81
C LEU A 280 2.31 5.28 3.04
N ASN A 281 0.98 5.29 3.11
CA ASN A 281 0.06 4.54 2.21
C ASN A 281 0.14 3.00 2.28
N ALA A 282 0.84 2.41 3.26
CA ALA A 282 0.95 0.95 3.38
C ALA A 282 -0.36 0.30 3.86
N ILE A 283 -0.53 -1.01 3.72
CA ILE A 283 -1.61 -1.77 4.39
C ILE A 283 -1.27 -1.87 5.88
N VAL A 284 -0.06 -2.32 6.20
CA VAL A 284 0.54 -2.23 7.54
C VAL A 284 1.89 -1.57 7.36
N GLY A 285 2.21 -0.53 8.14
CA GLY A 285 3.48 0.18 7.97
C GLY A 285 4.68 -0.76 8.12
N ILE A 286 4.81 -1.35 9.31
CA ILE A 286 5.84 -2.35 9.64
C ILE A 286 5.21 -3.53 10.38
N THR A 287 5.35 -4.73 9.83
CA THR A 287 5.11 -5.99 10.56
C THR A 287 6.44 -6.47 11.14
N VAL A 288 6.50 -6.71 12.44
CA VAL A 288 7.71 -7.18 13.14
C VAL A 288 7.40 -8.55 13.73
N ASP A 289 7.89 -9.60 13.08
CA ASP A 289 7.60 -10.98 13.47
C ASP A 289 8.54 -11.48 14.59
N SER A 290 8.20 -12.62 15.15
CA SER A 290 8.82 -13.32 16.28
C SER A 290 10.33 -13.14 16.36
N LEU A 291 10.81 -12.54 17.45
CA LEU A 291 12.23 -12.26 17.74
C LEU A 291 12.91 -11.25 16.79
N ALA A 292 12.18 -10.65 15.84
CA ALA A 292 12.71 -9.55 15.06
C ALA A 292 12.76 -8.25 15.88
N GLU A 293 13.57 -7.30 15.42
CA GLU A 293 13.65 -5.98 16.03
C GLU A 293 13.70 -4.85 14.99
N VAL A 294 13.18 -3.70 15.40
CA VAL A 294 13.28 -2.45 14.64
C VAL A 294 13.47 -1.26 15.56
N THR A 295 14.31 -0.33 15.13
CA THR A 295 14.43 1.01 15.72
C THR A 295 13.89 2.05 14.75
N VAL A 296 12.92 2.84 15.21
CA VAL A 296 12.31 3.94 14.47
C VAL A 296 12.64 5.25 15.18
N SER A 297 13.25 6.19 14.49
CA SER A 297 13.72 7.45 15.07
C SER A 297 13.46 8.63 14.15
N ASN A 298 12.97 9.74 14.70
CA ASN A 298 12.70 10.99 13.96
C ASN A 298 11.84 10.75 12.69
N SER A 299 10.88 9.82 12.74
CA SER A 299 10.20 9.31 11.57
C SER A 299 8.69 9.49 11.66
N THR A 300 8.03 9.47 10.50
CA THR A 300 6.57 9.52 10.38
C THR A 300 6.08 8.25 9.71
N ILE A 301 5.11 7.57 10.32
CA ILE A 301 4.37 6.48 9.67
C ILE A 301 2.89 6.86 9.64
N ALA A 302 2.35 7.01 8.45
CA ALA A 302 1.01 7.57 8.26
C ALA A 302 0.25 6.95 7.08
N PHE A 303 -1.05 7.22 7.04
CA PHE A 303 -1.93 6.77 5.96
C PHE A 303 -1.90 5.25 5.75
N SER A 304 -1.69 4.45 6.82
CA SER A 304 -1.77 2.99 6.67
C SER A 304 -3.20 2.48 6.73
N GLY A 305 -3.54 1.45 5.94
CA GLY A 305 -4.87 0.83 5.94
C GLY A 305 -5.21 0.04 7.20
N GLY A 306 -4.22 -0.27 8.02
CA GLY A 306 -4.32 -0.91 9.33
C GLY A 306 -3.25 -0.32 10.24
N PRO A 307 -2.57 -1.14 11.07
CA PRO A 307 -1.57 -0.61 11.98
C PRO A 307 -0.34 0.00 11.34
N ALA A 308 0.18 1.06 11.95
CA ALA A 308 1.48 1.61 11.56
C ALA A 308 2.60 0.63 11.94
N ILE A 309 2.51 0.02 13.13
CA ILE A 309 3.40 -1.07 13.57
C ILE A 309 2.56 -2.21 14.16
N SER A 310 2.75 -3.43 13.63
CA SER A 310 2.20 -4.67 14.18
C SER A 310 3.32 -5.61 14.57
N ALA A 311 3.48 -5.87 15.86
CA ALA A 311 4.58 -6.66 16.42
C ALA A 311 4.07 -7.97 17.03
N TYR A 312 4.70 -9.09 16.68
CA TYR A 312 4.42 -10.42 17.22
C TYR A 312 5.63 -10.93 17.99
N GLN A 313 5.57 -10.97 19.32
CA GLN A 313 6.68 -11.44 20.15
C GLN A 313 8.05 -10.82 19.75
N ALA A 314 8.06 -9.51 19.52
CA ALA A 314 9.17 -8.78 18.89
C ALA A 314 9.67 -7.60 19.74
N ARG A 315 10.74 -6.92 19.30
CA ARG A 315 11.29 -5.73 19.96
C ARG A 315 11.15 -4.48 19.07
N VAL A 316 10.43 -3.48 19.55
CA VAL A 316 10.27 -2.20 18.87
C VAL A 316 10.80 -1.09 19.75
N THR A 317 11.70 -0.26 19.21
CA THR A 317 12.18 0.96 19.85
C THR A 317 11.78 2.15 18.99
N VAL A 318 11.11 3.13 19.59
CA VAL A 318 10.58 4.31 18.91
C VAL A 318 11.06 5.57 19.63
N SER A 319 11.55 6.55 18.89
CA SER A 319 11.94 7.85 19.46
C SER A 319 11.60 9.00 18.52
N ASN A 320 11.18 10.15 19.06
CA ASN A 320 10.93 11.36 18.26
C ASN A 320 10.04 11.12 17.02
N SER A 321 9.05 10.24 17.09
CA SER A 321 8.32 9.79 15.90
C SER A 321 6.82 10.04 16.00
N VAL A 322 6.16 10.20 14.85
CA VAL A 322 4.72 10.50 14.75
C VAL A 322 4.00 9.40 13.98
N PHE A 323 2.88 8.95 14.53
CA PHE A 323 1.97 7.99 13.91
C PHE A 323 0.58 8.62 13.82
N HIS A 324 0.09 8.84 12.60
CA HIS A 324 -1.20 9.50 12.39
C HIS A 324 -1.93 8.99 11.15
N SER A 325 -3.23 9.27 11.07
CA SER A 325 -4.06 8.93 9.92
C SER A 325 -3.96 7.45 9.52
N ASN A 326 -3.85 6.56 10.52
CA ASN A 326 -3.77 5.11 10.33
C ASN A 326 -5.16 4.50 10.58
N PHE A 327 -5.68 3.73 9.64
CA PHE A 327 -7.03 3.17 9.66
C PHE A 327 -7.13 1.88 10.50
N GLY A 328 -6.42 1.84 11.63
CA GLY A 328 -6.42 0.76 12.61
C GLY A 328 -5.81 1.19 13.93
N ASN A 329 -5.27 0.25 14.70
CA ASN A 329 -4.48 0.59 15.89
C ASN A 329 -3.14 1.19 15.43
N ALA A 330 -2.63 2.29 15.98
CA ALA A 330 -1.35 2.83 15.51
C ALA A 330 -0.19 1.86 15.79
N ILE A 331 -0.05 1.41 17.04
CA ILE A 331 0.94 0.39 17.43
C ILE A 331 0.22 -0.75 18.14
N GLN A 332 0.44 -1.97 17.69
CA GLN A 332 -0.08 -3.16 18.36
C GLN A 332 1.00 -4.22 18.61
N PHE A 333 0.94 -4.83 19.79
CA PHE A 333 1.73 -5.99 20.18
C PHE A 333 0.81 -7.17 20.45
N ILE A 334 1.15 -8.29 19.81
CA ILE A 334 0.45 -9.56 19.94
C ILE A 334 1.44 -10.57 20.52
N LYS A 335 1.00 -11.31 21.55
CA LYS A 335 1.80 -12.41 22.14
C LYS A 335 3.19 -11.94 22.62
N GLY A 336 3.23 -10.87 23.40
CA GLY A 336 4.43 -10.47 24.13
C GLY A 336 5.45 -9.69 23.30
N GLY A 337 6.66 -9.56 23.84
CA GLY A 337 7.73 -8.74 23.26
C GLY A 337 8.07 -7.52 24.10
N SER A 338 8.66 -6.49 23.48
CA SER A 338 9.03 -5.27 24.18
C SER A 338 8.88 -4.01 23.34
N LEU A 339 8.32 -2.97 23.96
CA LEU A 339 8.20 -1.62 23.43
C LEU A 339 9.03 -0.64 24.28
N THR A 340 9.91 0.12 23.64
CA THR A 340 10.47 1.35 24.22
C THR A 340 10.03 2.52 23.34
N MET A 341 9.42 3.56 23.93
CA MET A 341 8.89 4.70 23.19
C MET A 341 9.16 5.99 23.96
N ASP A 342 9.95 6.89 23.36
CA ASP A 342 10.32 8.16 23.98
C ASP A 342 9.98 9.33 23.05
N HIS A 343 9.44 10.43 23.58
CA HIS A 343 9.17 11.64 22.78
C HIS A 343 8.40 11.36 21.48
N SER A 344 7.37 10.52 21.53
CA SER A 344 6.66 10.12 20.32
C SER A 344 5.17 10.38 20.44
N THR A 345 4.52 10.62 19.30
CA THR A 345 3.11 11.00 19.23
C THR A 345 2.33 9.96 18.44
N ILE A 346 1.37 9.31 19.09
CA ILE A 346 0.30 8.55 18.46
C ILE A 346 -0.95 9.44 18.42
N ALA A 347 -1.41 9.74 17.20
CA ALA A 347 -2.59 10.53 16.94
C ALA A 347 -3.58 9.72 16.08
N ASN A 348 -4.38 8.89 16.74
CA ASN A 348 -5.30 7.93 16.13
C ASN A 348 -6.69 8.55 15.85
N TYR A 349 -6.72 9.67 15.13
CA TYR A 349 -7.95 10.38 14.78
C TYR A 349 -8.57 9.86 13.48
N GLY A 350 -9.89 9.96 13.35
CA GLY A 350 -10.62 9.55 12.14
C GLY A 350 -10.88 8.04 12.01
N VAL A 351 -10.58 7.25 13.04
CA VAL A 351 -10.77 5.79 13.06
C VAL A 351 -11.43 5.32 14.35
N ASP A 352 -12.25 4.26 14.27
CA ASP A 352 -12.78 3.54 15.44
C ASP A 352 -11.82 2.42 15.87
N ALA A 353 -10.64 2.82 16.35
CA ALA A 353 -9.60 1.93 16.86
C ALA A 353 -8.80 2.64 17.97
N SER A 354 -8.20 1.88 18.88
CA SER A 354 -7.36 2.45 19.95
C SER A 354 -5.93 2.64 19.45
N GLY A 355 -5.29 3.75 19.81
CA GLY A 355 -3.92 4.06 19.38
C GLY A 355 -2.88 3.00 19.77
N LEU A 356 -2.96 2.43 20.97
CA LEU A 356 -1.98 1.47 21.48
C LEU A 356 -2.64 0.20 22.03
N VAL A 357 -2.25 -0.96 21.49
CA VAL A 357 -2.73 -2.27 21.94
C VAL A 357 -1.55 -3.14 22.39
N LEU A 358 -1.58 -3.63 23.63
CA LEU A 358 -0.51 -4.43 24.23
C LEU A 358 -1.09 -5.72 24.79
N THR A 359 -0.71 -6.87 24.22
CA THR A 359 -1.08 -8.19 24.74
C THR A 359 0.14 -9.08 24.98
N ASN A 360 0.09 -9.93 26.00
CA ASN A 360 1.11 -10.95 26.24
C ASN A 360 0.69 -12.36 25.78
N PHE A 361 -0.39 -12.47 25.01
CA PHE A 361 -0.88 -13.76 24.53
C PHE A 361 -1.56 -13.69 23.16
N ASN A 362 -1.74 -14.86 22.56
CA ASN A 362 -2.62 -15.07 21.41
C ASN A 362 -3.30 -16.42 21.56
N CYS A 363 -4.61 -16.50 21.28
CA CYS A 363 -5.38 -17.73 21.38
C CYS A 363 -5.80 -18.24 19.99
N ASP A 364 -6.15 -19.52 19.90
CA ASP A 364 -6.85 -20.05 18.73
C ASP A 364 -8.28 -19.48 18.60
N GLU A 365 -8.95 -19.78 17.48
CA GLU A 365 -10.28 -19.23 17.16
C GLU A 365 -11.34 -19.55 18.22
N ASN A 366 -11.18 -20.66 18.94
CA ASN A 366 -12.11 -21.08 20.00
C ASN A 366 -11.76 -20.47 21.38
N GLY A 367 -10.61 -19.80 21.50
CA GLY A 367 -10.12 -19.25 22.76
C GLY A 367 -9.67 -20.31 23.78
N GLU A 368 -9.51 -21.56 23.36
CA GLU A 368 -9.19 -22.69 24.26
C GLU A 368 -7.68 -22.85 24.44
N ASN A 369 -6.89 -22.56 23.41
CA ASN A 369 -5.44 -22.68 23.45
C ASN A 369 -4.78 -21.33 23.29
N CYS A 370 -4.31 -20.77 24.39
CA CYS A 370 -3.57 -19.51 24.40
C CYS A 370 -2.08 -19.74 24.58
N LEU A 371 -1.28 -19.13 23.72
CA LEU A 371 0.17 -19.05 23.87
C LEU A 371 0.51 -17.71 24.50
N ALA A 372 1.21 -17.74 25.64
CA ALA A 372 1.67 -16.55 26.34
C ALA A 372 3.17 -16.33 26.15
N ALA A 373 3.61 -15.08 26.15
CA ALA A 373 5.01 -14.69 26.23
C ALA A 373 5.12 -13.36 26.99
N PRO A 374 6.16 -13.15 27.82
CA PRO A 374 6.31 -11.92 28.59
C PRO A 374 6.25 -10.66 27.71
N PHE A 375 5.53 -9.65 28.19
CA PHE A 375 5.49 -8.33 27.57
C PHE A 375 6.11 -7.27 28.48
N ARG A 376 6.93 -6.37 27.91
CA ARG A 376 7.45 -5.20 28.62
C ARG A 376 7.31 -3.93 27.81
N ALA A 377 6.69 -2.89 28.38
CA ALA A 377 6.67 -1.56 27.78
C ALA A 377 7.29 -0.50 28.70
N ARG A 378 8.09 0.38 28.10
CA ARG A 378 8.63 1.61 28.71
C ARG A 378 8.30 2.76 27.78
N ILE A 379 7.38 3.62 28.21
CA ILE A 379 6.94 4.77 27.43
C ILE A 379 7.23 6.02 28.25
N SER A 380 7.89 7.01 27.67
CA SER A 380 8.16 8.26 28.36
C SER A 380 7.96 9.46 27.45
N ASN A 381 7.57 10.60 28.05
CA ASN A 381 7.42 11.88 27.37
C ASN A 381 6.63 11.77 26.05
N SER A 382 5.56 10.99 26.01
CA SER A 382 4.86 10.66 24.76
C SER A 382 3.39 11.09 24.81
N ILE A 383 2.77 11.18 23.64
CA ILE A 383 1.33 11.45 23.50
C ILE A 383 0.67 10.23 22.87
N ILE A 384 -0.40 9.73 23.50
CA ILE A 384 -1.27 8.70 22.95
C ILE A 384 -2.70 9.23 23.00
N SER A 385 -3.21 9.61 21.83
CA SER A 385 -4.51 10.27 21.66
C SER A 385 -5.19 9.80 20.38
N GLY A 386 -6.51 10.01 20.26
CA GLY A 386 -7.28 9.58 19.09
C GLY A 386 -8.74 9.96 19.17
N SER A 387 -9.64 9.23 18.50
CA SER A 387 -11.08 9.56 18.47
C SER A 387 -11.89 8.92 19.60
N ARG A 388 -11.36 7.88 20.25
CA ARG A 388 -12.10 7.09 21.25
C ARG A 388 -12.01 7.74 22.64
N GLY A 389 -12.93 7.32 23.52
CA GLY A 389 -12.85 7.62 24.96
C GLY A 389 -11.66 6.96 25.66
N ASN A 390 -11.14 5.88 25.05
CA ASN A 390 -9.96 5.17 25.49
C ASN A 390 -9.07 4.75 24.30
N GLU A 391 -7.79 5.10 24.39
CA GLU A 391 -6.79 4.85 23.35
C GLU A 391 -5.81 3.73 23.71
N LEU A 392 -6.03 3.03 24.84
CA LEU A 392 -5.17 1.97 25.33
C LEU A 392 -5.95 0.65 25.47
N ILE A 393 -5.45 -0.44 24.92
CA ILE A 393 -5.97 -1.79 25.20
C ILE A 393 -4.85 -2.61 25.79
N PHE A 394 -4.97 -2.98 27.07
CA PHE A 394 -4.04 -3.88 27.74
C PHE A 394 -4.76 -5.18 28.04
N LEU A 395 -4.13 -6.30 27.65
CA LEU A 395 -4.64 -7.64 27.93
C LEU A 395 -3.51 -8.51 28.50
N ASP A 396 -3.58 -8.75 29.81
CA ASP A 396 -2.68 -9.65 30.53
C ASP A 396 -3.36 -11.00 30.80
N ILE A 397 -2.91 -12.07 30.16
CA ILE A 397 -3.45 -13.42 30.38
C ILE A 397 -3.31 -13.91 31.82
N PHE A 398 -2.35 -13.36 32.58
CA PHE A 398 -2.08 -13.75 33.96
C PHE A 398 -2.90 -12.93 34.97
N ASN A 399 -3.70 -11.95 34.53
CA ASN A 399 -4.48 -11.07 35.40
C ASN A 399 -3.69 -10.48 36.58
N GLY A 400 -2.41 -10.14 36.37
CA GLY A 400 -1.53 -9.61 37.42
C GLY A 400 -0.89 -10.64 38.35
N ASP A 401 -1.23 -11.92 38.27
CA ASP A 401 -0.67 -12.97 39.13
C ASP A 401 0.81 -13.25 38.85
N GLU A 402 1.29 -12.91 37.64
CA GLU A 402 2.69 -13.00 37.25
C GLU A 402 3.26 -11.61 36.91
N PRO A 403 3.88 -10.90 37.88
CA PRO A 403 4.39 -9.54 37.67
C PRO A 403 5.42 -9.38 36.54
N GLY A 404 6.08 -10.46 36.15
CA GLY A 404 7.03 -10.48 35.01
C GLY A 404 6.37 -10.80 33.66
N GLY A 405 5.11 -11.21 33.64
CA GLY A 405 4.36 -11.60 32.45
C GLY A 405 3.82 -10.40 31.66
N PHE A 406 3.46 -9.31 32.34
CA PHE A 406 2.99 -8.07 31.73
C PHE A 406 3.48 -6.84 32.52
N ASP A 407 4.58 -6.23 32.07
CA ASP A 407 5.30 -5.18 32.77
C ASP A 407 5.27 -3.88 31.96
N VAL A 408 4.26 -3.04 32.21
CA VAL A 408 4.06 -1.76 31.52
C VAL A 408 4.36 -0.60 32.46
N ARG A 409 5.12 0.37 31.96
CA ARG A 409 5.35 1.64 32.64
C ARG A 409 5.31 2.78 31.64
N ILE A 410 4.57 3.82 32.01
CA ILE A 410 4.41 5.06 31.26
C ILE A 410 4.78 6.21 32.21
N ASP A 411 5.63 7.13 31.77
CA ASP A 411 6.03 8.28 32.57
C ASP A 411 5.85 9.59 31.78
N ASN A 412 5.37 10.65 32.44
CA ASN A 412 5.35 12.04 31.93
C ASN A 412 4.69 12.18 30.55
N SER A 413 3.57 11.50 30.34
CA SER A 413 2.95 11.33 29.02
C SER A 413 1.49 11.78 29.03
N VAL A 414 0.98 12.21 27.88
CA VAL A 414 -0.45 12.44 27.68
C VAL A 414 -1.07 11.14 27.17
N VAL A 415 -2.10 10.65 27.84
CA VAL A 415 -2.85 9.46 27.45
C VAL A 415 -4.33 9.73 27.53
N ARG A 416 -5.15 8.98 26.80
CA ARG A 416 -6.61 9.03 26.94
C ARG A 416 -7.14 7.67 27.38
N THR A 417 -7.80 7.66 28.54
CA THR A 417 -8.49 6.48 29.09
C THR A 417 -9.84 6.87 29.68
N ASP A 418 -10.80 5.95 29.66
CA ASP A 418 -12.10 6.09 30.29
C ASP A 418 -12.27 5.10 31.46
N GLN A 419 -13.46 5.08 32.06
CA GLN A 419 -13.78 4.19 33.16
C GLN A 419 -13.80 2.72 32.73
N ASP A 420 -14.22 2.42 31.49
CA ASP A 420 -14.26 1.06 30.97
C ASP A 420 -12.84 0.45 30.89
N PHE A 421 -11.83 1.26 30.54
CA PHE A 421 -10.43 0.84 30.63
C PHE A 421 -9.99 0.54 32.06
N LEU A 422 -10.29 1.43 33.02
CA LEU A 422 -9.88 1.27 34.41
C LEU A 422 -10.52 0.04 35.07
N ASP A 423 -11.76 -0.27 34.71
CA ASP A 423 -12.52 -1.41 35.21
C ASP A 423 -12.22 -2.71 34.44
N SER A 424 -11.42 -2.65 33.37
CA SER A 424 -11.09 -3.83 32.57
C SER A 424 -10.29 -4.86 33.36
N GLN A 425 -10.46 -6.13 32.98
CA GLN A 425 -9.88 -7.29 33.68
C GLN A 425 -10.14 -7.27 35.19
N ASP A 426 -11.41 -7.11 35.57
CA ASP A 426 -11.85 -7.06 36.97
C ASP A 426 -11.14 -5.96 37.81
N GLY A 427 -10.87 -4.81 37.17
CA GLY A 427 -10.23 -3.66 37.82
C GLY A 427 -8.72 -3.78 37.95
N LEU A 428 -8.05 -4.65 37.17
CA LEU A 428 -6.59 -4.81 37.18
C LEU A 428 -5.86 -3.47 36.95
N PHE A 429 -6.47 -2.56 36.20
CA PHE A 429 -5.91 -1.24 35.86
C PHE A 429 -6.57 -0.08 36.62
N ALA A 430 -7.31 -0.33 37.71
CA ALA A 430 -8.00 0.73 38.47
C ALA A 430 -7.02 1.80 39.01
N ASP A 431 -5.80 1.39 39.40
CA ASP A 431 -4.75 2.28 39.91
C ASP A 431 -3.80 2.80 38.80
N PHE A 432 -4.21 2.77 37.53
CA PHE A 432 -3.36 3.06 36.37
C PHE A 432 -2.50 4.32 36.53
N TYR A 433 -3.07 5.44 36.97
CA TYR A 433 -2.35 6.72 37.12
C TYR A 433 -1.37 6.80 38.31
N THR A 434 -1.34 5.80 39.18
CA THR A 434 -0.38 5.74 40.30
C THR A 434 0.60 4.57 40.15
N ALA A 435 0.15 3.45 39.59
CA ALA A 435 0.94 2.24 39.43
C ALA A 435 1.69 2.18 38.10
N ILE A 436 1.04 2.57 36.98
CA ILE A 436 1.53 2.35 35.62
C ILE A 436 1.95 3.67 34.94
N CYS A 437 1.11 4.71 35.01
CA CYS A 437 1.26 5.98 34.30
C CYS A 437 1.61 7.13 35.27
N ARG A 438 2.89 7.29 35.60
CA ARG A 438 3.34 8.28 36.59
C ARG A 438 3.58 9.63 35.92
N GLY A 439 3.04 10.70 36.52
CA GLY A 439 3.16 12.04 35.94
C GLY A 439 2.40 12.19 34.61
N CYS A 440 1.44 11.31 34.33
CA CYS A 440 0.65 11.39 33.11
C CYS A 440 -0.54 12.34 33.24
N HIS A 441 -0.93 12.94 32.12
CA HIS A 441 -2.19 13.67 31.98
C HIS A 441 -3.24 12.79 31.30
N ASN A 442 -4.43 12.65 31.90
CA ASN A 442 -5.57 12.02 31.23
C ASN A 442 -6.30 13.05 30.37
N LEU A 443 -6.25 12.86 29.06
CA LEU A 443 -6.74 13.78 28.06
C LEU A 443 -8.27 13.75 27.94
N ASN A 444 -8.92 14.89 28.14
CA ASN A 444 -10.33 15.07 27.84
C ASN A 444 -10.55 15.56 26.40
N PHE A 445 -11.75 15.37 25.84
CA PHE A 445 -12.08 15.85 24.49
C PHE A 445 -12.04 17.37 24.35
N SER A 446 -12.21 18.12 25.44
CA SER A 446 -12.14 19.58 25.47
C SER A 446 -10.72 20.11 25.66
N ASP A 447 -9.75 19.25 25.96
CA ASP A 447 -8.39 19.70 26.24
C ASP A 447 -7.71 20.13 24.93
N PRO A 448 -7.08 21.33 24.89
CA PRO A 448 -6.22 21.70 23.78
C PRO A 448 -5.01 20.75 23.73
N LEU A 449 -4.67 20.28 22.53
CA LEU A 449 -3.53 19.37 22.34
C LEU A 449 -2.73 19.71 21.08
N PHE A 450 -3.37 19.66 19.91
CA PHE A 450 -2.73 19.87 18.61
C PHE A 450 -3.22 21.13 17.92
N LEU A 451 -2.39 21.68 17.03
CA LEU A 451 -2.63 22.90 16.30
C LEU A 451 -3.82 22.79 15.34
N SER A 452 -3.92 21.69 14.58
CA SER A 452 -5.09 21.43 13.73
C SER A 452 -5.24 19.95 13.40
N LEU A 453 -6.28 19.31 13.93
CA LEU A 453 -6.65 17.94 13.55
C LEU A 453 -7.18 17.84 12.12
N GLU A 454 -7.86 18.89 11.62
CA GLU A 454 -8.43 18.90 10.26
C GLU A 454 -7.36 18.91 9.18
N MET A 455 -6.20 19.50 9.48
CA MET A 455 -5.06 19.61 8.56
C MET A 455 -3.98 18.56 8.83
N ASP A 456 -4.24 17.57 9.69
CA ASP A 456 -3.24 16.60 10.16
C ASP A 456 -1.96 17.26 10.72
N ASP A 457 -2.12 18.42 11.37
CA ASP A 457 -1.03 19.19 11.98
C ASP A 457 -0.95 18.92 13.48
N TYR A 458 -0.14 17.92 13.81
CA TYR A 458 0.06 17.41 15.16
C TYR A 458 1.14 18.16 15.95
N ARG A 459 1.57 19.34 15.50
CA ARG A 459 2.32 20.27 16.34
C ARG A 459 1.45 20.72 17.51
N LEU A 460 2.07 21.07 18.64
CA LEU A 460 1.32 21.39 19.85
C LEU A 460 0.56 22.71 19.71
N ASP A 461 -0.67 22.73 20.23
CA ASP A 461 -1.41 23.98 20.43
C ASP A 461 -0.73 24.88 21.46
N THR A 462 -0.94 26.20 21.34
CA THR A 462 -0.41 27.21 22.26
C THR A 462 -0.80 26.98 23.73
N MET A 463 -1.94 26.36 23.98
CA MET A 463 -2.46 26.02 25.31
C MET A 463 -2.37 24.52 25.60
N SER A 464 -1.62 23.76 24.79
CA SER A 464 -1.59 22.30 24.85
C SER A 464 -1.25 21.77 26.24
N VAL A 465 -2.02 20.78 26.70
CA VAL A 465 -1.79 20.07 27.97
C VAL A 465 -0.51 19.24 27.97
N ALA A 466 0.09 19.01 26.80
CA ALA A 466 1.37 18.30 26.68
C ALA A 466 2.57 19.18 27.04
N ARG A 467 2.38 20.51 27.13
CA ARG A 467 3.47 21.44 27.38
C ARG A 467 4.04 21.32 28.78
N ASP A 468 5.37 21.38 28.89
CA ASP A 468 6.14 21.28 30.14
C ASP A 468 5.86 19.99 30.96
N LEU A 469 5.18 18.99 30.37
CA LEU A 469 4.82 17.73 31.03
C LEU A 469 6.01 16.76 31.08
N GLY A 470 6.87 16.80 30.06
CA GLY A 470 7.98 15.89 29.87
C GLY A 470 9.16 16.18 30.80
N VAL A 471 10.08 15.23 30.85
CA VAL A 471 11.39 15.40 31.53
C VAL A 471 12.52 15.42 30.51
N PHE A 472 13.55 16.23 30.74
CA PHE A 472 14.68 16.28 29.82
C PHE A 472 15.43 14.95 29.76
N LEU A 473 15.46 14.35 28.58
CA LEU A 473 16.22 13.14 28.27
C LEU A 473 17.45 13.52 27.42
N PRO A 474 18.69 13.43 27.94
CA PRO A 474 19.90 13.82 27.21
C PRO A 474 20.11 13.08 25.88
N ALA A 475 19.51 11.91 25.72
CA ALA A 475 19.54 11.13 24.48
C ALA A 475 18.73 11.77 23.33
N PHE A 476 17.79 12.67 23.65
CA PHE A 476 16.86 13.28 22.70
C PHE A 476 16.82 14.82 22.85
N PRO A 477 17.93 15.51 22.56
CA PRO A 477 18.08 16.95 22.86
C PRO A 477 17.27 17.87 21.94
N VAL A 478 16.73 17.34 20.84
CA VAL A 478 15.90 18.08 19.87
C VAL A 478 14.67 17.27 19.49
N ASP A 479 13.60 17.96 19.13
CA ASP A 479 12.35 17.40 18.65
C ASP A 479 12.45 16.92 17.18
N ILE A 480 11.35 16.38 16.64
CA ILE A 480 11.31 15.85 15.27
C ILE A 480 11.55 16.93 14.19
N LEU A 481 11.35 18.21 14.51
CA LEU A 481 11.59 19.35 13.62
C LEU A 481 12.96 20.02 13.88
N GLY A 482 13.80 19.43 14.73
CA GLY A 482 15.13 19.94 15.08
C GLY A 482 15.12 21.06 16.12
N LYS A 483 14.00 21.32 16.78
CA LYS A 483 13.89 22.34 17.82
C LYS A 483 14.48 21.82 19.14
N PRO A 484 15.32 22.61 19.84
CA PRO A 484 15.95 22.16 21.08
C PRO A 484 14.95 21.98 22.21
N ARG A 485 15.17 20.94 23.02
CA ARG A 485 14.49 20.71 24.29
C ARG A 485 15.31 21.34 25.41
N GLU A 486 14.76 22.35 26.07
CA GLU A 486 15.46 23.06 27.14
C GLU A 486 15.15 22.44 28.51
N GLY A 487 16.13 22.41 29.41
CA GLY A 487 15.97 21.78 30.71
C GLY A 487 14.87 22.44 31.56
N GLY A 488 13.84 21.67 31.89
CA GLY A 488 12.74 22.08 32.78
C GLY A 488 11.49 22.64 32.09
N MET A 489 11.49 22.72 30.76
CA MET A 489 10.34 23.12 29.93
C MET A 489 10.21 22.16 28.74
N VAL A 490 10.20 20.86 29.03
CA VAL A 490 10.18 19.83 27.99
C VAL A 490 8.75 19.36 27.76
N ASP A 491 8.33 19.33 26.52
CA ASP A 491 6.98 18.90 26.17
C ASP A 491 6.91 17.37 26.02
N ALA A 492 5.73 16.82 26.28
CA ALA A 492 5.42 15.44 25.91
C ALA A 492 5.11 15.37 24.40
N GLY A 493 5.54 14.28 23.76
CA GLY A 493 5.35 14.02 22.34
C GLY A 493 6.58 14.32 21.48
N ALA A 494 6.37 14.24 20.17
CA ALA A 494 7.42 14.40 19.16
C ALA A 494 7.80 15.85 18.84
N PHE A 495 6.97 16.82 19.24
CA PHE A 495 7.11 18.24 18.91
C PHE A 495 7.31 19.07 20.18
N GLU A 496 8.13 20.11 20.08
CA GLU A 496 8.36 21.11 21.13
C GLU A 496 7.69 22.45 20.78
N PHE A 497 6.91 23.04 21.68
CA PHE A 497 6.09 24.24 21.46
C PHE A 497 6.85 25.57 21.49
#